data_AF-A0A6B3N2T5-F1
#
_entry.id   AF-A0A6B3N2T5-F1
#
_cell.length_a   1.000
_cell.length_b   1.000
_cell.length_c   1.000
_cell.angle_alpha   90.00
_cell.angle_beta   90.00
_cell.angle_gamma   90.00
#
_symmetry.space_group_name_H-M   'P 1'
#
loop_
_entity.id
_entity.type
_entity.pdbx_description
1 polymer ?
#
loop_
_entity_poly.entity_id
_entity_poly.type
_entity_poly.pdbx_seq_one_letter_code
_entity_poly.pdbx_strand_id
1 'polypeptide(L)'
;SSPDNPTLAKYWEKRKTTLGKTRWDKDSKYYKVAENQKWKCPICGENLFNGEELHTHHIVRVKDGGTDDSTNLVHVHRACHLHIHTGSRSEKSKA
;
A
#
# COMPACT_ATOMS: atom_id res chain seq x y z
N SER A 1 14.46 -5.36 28.69
CA SER A 1 13.22 -4.64 28.34
C SER A 1 12.62 -5.28 27.11
N SER A 2 11.42 -5.86 27.24
CA SER A 2 10.82 -6.69 26.19
C SER A 2 10.10 -5.84 25.13
N PRO A 3 10.27 -6.15 23.83
CA PRO A 3 9.63 -5.44 22.72
C PRO A 3 8.09 -5.63 22.65
N ASP A 4 7.51 -6.49 23.47
CA ASP A 4 6.10 -6.91 23.43
C ASP A 4 5.20 -6.15 24.43
N ASN A 5 5.37 -4.83 24.58
CA ASN A 5 4.48 -4.02 25.40
C ASN A 5 3.25 -3.56 24.57
N PRO A 6 2.03 -4.12 24.78
CA PRO A 6 0.84 -3.80 24.00
C PRO A 6 0.35 -2.35 24.18
N THR A 7 0.82 -1.66 25.23
CA THR A 7 0.52 -0.25 25.52
C THR A 7 1.13 0.73 24.53
N LEU A 8 2.16 0.32 23.77
CA LEU A 8 2.80 1.15 22.75
C LEU A 8 2.20 0.96 21.34
N ALA A 9 1.36 -0.05 21.11
CA ALA A 9 0.75 -0.30 19.80
C ALA A 9 -0.02 0.92 19.28
N LYS A 10 -0.87 1.53 20.12
CA LYS A 10 -1.60 2.77 19.78
C LYS A 10 -0.69 3.98 19.57
N TYR A 11 0.45 4.05 20.26
CA TYR A 11 1.43 5.12 20.11
C TYR A 11 2.17 5.01 18.76
N TRP A 12 2.60 3.80 18.39
CA TRP A 12 3.20 3.52 17.08
C TRP A 12 2.20 3.73 15.94
N GLU A 13 0.94 3.33 16.09
CA GLU A 13 -0.14 3.57 15.12
C GLU A 13 -0.38 5.05 14.83
N LYS A 14 -0.45 5.89 15.88
CA LYS A 14 -0.58 7.36 15.72
C LYS A 14 0.64 7.99 15.06
N ARG A 15 1.84 7.45 15.34
CA ARG A 15 3.08 7.94 14.75
C ARG A 15 3.20 7.55 13.28
N LYS A 16 2.81 6.31 12.91
CA LYS A 16 2.77 5.81 11.52
C LYS A 16 1.83 6.63 10.63
N THR A 17 0.67 7.06 11.14
CA THR A 17 -0.29 7.88 10.39
C THR A 17 0.15 9.33 10.21
N THR A 18 0.83 9.90 11.19
CA THR A 18 1.37 11.28 11.10
C THR A 18 2.62 11.34 10.21
N LEU A 19 3.51 10.34 10.27
CA LEU A 19 4.66 10.21 9.36
C LEU A 19 4.26 9.75 7.95
N GLY A 20 3.22 8.93 7.82
CA GLY A 20 2.73 8.48 6.51
C GLY A 20 2.25 9.65 5.64
N LYS A 21 1.67 10.68 6.27
CA LYS A 21 1.30 11.95 5.62
C LYS A 21 2.48 12.85 5.27
N THR A 22 3.69 12.55 5.75
CA THR A 22 4.94 13.21 5.32
C THR A 22 5.75 12.36 4.33
N ARG A 23 5.29 11.14 3.98
CA ARG A 23 6.01 10.26 3.04
C ARG A 23 6.05 10.83 1.63
N TRP A 24 5.03 11.59 1.27
CA TRP A 24 4.94 12.28 -0.01
C TRP A 24 4.51 13.71 0.23
N ASP A 25 5.11 14.64 -0.51
CA ASP A 25 4.65 16.03 -0.53
C ASP A 25 3.18 16.09 -0.90
N LYS A 26 2.46 16.99 -0.20
CA LYS A 26 1.07 17.32 -0.51
C LYS A 26 0.97 17.69 -1.99
N ASP A 27 -0.06 17.18 -2.68
CA ASP A 27 -0.29 17.36 -4.12
C ASP A 27 0.69 16.66 -5.08
N SER A 28 1.70 15.95 -4.56
CA SER A 28 2.57 15.12 -5.41
C SER A 28 1.80 13.98 -6.08
N LYS A 29 2.37 13.44 -7.17
CA LYS A 29 1.80 12.30 -7.89
C LYS A 29 1.48 11.13 -6.97
N TYR A 30 2.43 10.75 -6.10
CA TYR A 30 2.26 9.61 -5.20
C TYR A 30 1.30 9.89 -4.05
N TYR A 31 1.19 11.15 -3.61
CA TYR A 31 0.14 11.56 -2.67
C TYR A 31 -1.24 11.36 -3.30
N LYS A 32 -1.44 11.82 -4.55
CA LYS A 32 -2.69 11.62 -5.29
C LYS A 32 -3.04 10.14 -5.48
N VAL A 33 -2.05 9.29 -5.77
CA VAL A 33 -2.25 7.83 -5.83
C VAL A 33 -2.78 7.30 -4.50
N ALA A 34 -2.15 7.67 -3.38
CA ALA A 34 -2.57 7.25 -2.05
C ALA A 34 -3.98 7.76 -1.69
N GLU A 35 -4.32 8.99 -2.10
CA GLU A 35 -5.64 9.57 -1.91
C GLU A 35 -6.72 8.85 -2.75
N ASN A 36 -6.42 8.54 -4.01
CA ASN A 36 -7.32 7.82 -4.92
C ASN A 36 -7.73 6.44 -4.37
N GLN A 37 -6.81 5.73 -3.72
CA GLN A 37 -7.08 4.46 -3.06
C GLN A 37 -7.53 4.60 -1.59
N LYS A 38 -7.89 5.82 -1.17
CA LYS A 38 -8.36 6.14 0.19
C LYS A 38 -7.38 5.68 1.28
N TRP A 39 -6.08 5.75 1.00
CA TRP A 39 -4.99 5.37 1.89
C TRP A 39 -4.98 3.90 2.31
N LYS A 40 -5.66 3.04 1.55
CA LYS A 40 -5.75 1.59 1.81
C LYS A 40 -5.07 0.79 0.70
N CYS A 41 -4.43 -0.30 1.05
CA CYS A 41 -3.92 -1.24 0.08
C CYS A 41 -5.10 -1.94 -0.61
N PRO A 42 -5.16 -1.99 -1.95
CA PRO A 42 -6.24 -2.66 -2.68
C PRO A 42 -6.21 -4.19 -2.55
N ILE A 43 -5.08 -4.77 -2.12
CA ILE A 43 -4.91 -6.23 -2.06
C ILE A 43 -5.44 -6.78 -0.73
N CYS A 44 -5.01 -6.21 0.41
CA CYS A 44 -5.41 -6.68 1.74
C CYS A 44 -6.51 -5.82 2.39
N GLY A 45 -6.79 -4.61 1.87
CA GLY A 45 -7.78 -3.68 2.44
C GLY A 45 -7.30 -2.91 3.68
N GLU A 46 -6.10 -3.21 4.20
CA GLU A 46 -5.51 -2.51 5.34
C GLU A 46 -4.95 -1.14 4.96
N ASN A 47 -4.65 -0.33 5.98
CA ASN A 47 -4.03 0.98 5.79
C ASN A 47 -2.62 0.84 5.18
N LEU A 48 -2.27 1.73 4.26
CA LEU A 48 -0.93 1.76 3.63
C LEU A 48 0.20 1.92 4.65
N PHE A 49 -0.07 2.56 5.79
CA PHE A 49 0.91 2.85 6.83
C PHE A 49 0.78 1.91 8.03
N ASN A 50 0.71 0.60 7.79
CA ASN A 50 0.69 -0.41 8.85
C ASN A 50 2.09 -0.71 9.43
N GLY A 51 3.15 -0.23 8.77
CA GLY A 51 4.55 -0.42 9.16
C GLY A 51 5.35 -1.23 8.14
N GLU A 52 4.69 -1.79 7.13
CA GLU A 52 5.35 -2.46 6.01
C GLU A 52 5.87 -1.46 4.97
N GLU A 53 6.84 -1.91 4.19
CA GLU A 53 7.32 -1.16 3.02
C GLU A 53 6.23 -1.10 1.93
N LEU A 54 6.13 0.05 1.27
CA LEU A 54 5.16 0.29 0.18
C LEU A 54 5.86 0.32 -1.17
N HIS A 55 5.25 -0.36 -2.13
CA HIS A 55 5.62 -0.33 -3.55
C HIS A 55 4.49 0.30 -4.36
N THR A 56 4.83 0.90 -5.49
CA THR A 56 3.86 1.41 -6.46
C THR A 56 3.76 0.44 -7.63
N HIS A 57 2.53 0.08 -7.99
CA HIS A 57 2.20 -0.87 -9.03
C HIS A 57 1.34 -0.22 -10.11
N HIS A 58 1.57 -0.56 -11.38
CA HIS A 58 0.70 -0.13 -12.48
C HIS A 58 -0.49 -1.09 -12.62
N ILE A 59 -1.71 -0.56 -12.55
CA ILE A 59 -2.96 -1.33 -12.71
C ILE A 59 -3.02 -1.93 -14.13
N VAL A 60 -2.82 -1.10 -15.15
CA VAL A 60 -2.56 -1.52 -16.52
C VAL A 60 -1.05 -1.50 -16.72
N ARG A 61 -0.48 -2.63 -17.12
CA ARG A 61 0.97 -2.73 -17.36
C ARG A 61 1.39 -1.81 -18.50
N VAL A 62 2.58 -1.21 -18.38
CA VAL A 62 3.14 -0.32 -19.42
C VAL A 62 3.20 -1.00 -20.79
N LYS A 63 3.55 -2.29 -20.85
CA LYS A 63 3.58 -3.07 -22.09
C LYS A 63 2.22 -3.22 -22.78
N ASP A 64 1.13 -3.11 -22.02
CA ASP A 64 -0.26 -3.22 -22.50
C ASP A 64 -0.88 -1.82 -22.74
N GLY A 65 -0.05 -0.75 -22.75
CA GLY A 65 -0.48 0.63 -22.96
C GLY A 65 -0.78 1.42 -21.68
N GLY A 66 -0.43 0.90 -20.50
CA GLY A 66 -0.61 1.60 -19.24
C GLY A 66 0.31 2.81 -19.09
N THR A 67 -0.20 3.88 -18.48
CA THR A 67 0.54 5.13 -18.24
C THR A 67 1.06 5.23 -16.80
N ASP A 68 1.97 6.18 -16.55
CA ASP A 68 2.49 6.49 -15.22
C ASP A 68 1.63 7.52 -14.45
N ASP A 69 0.37 7.70 -14.87
CA ASP A 69 -0.60 8.60 -14.25
C ASP A 69 -1.08 8.10 -12.89
N SER A 70 -1.43 9.02 -12.01
CA SER A 70 -1.92 8.69 -10.66
C SER A 70 -3.23 7.89 -10.64
N THR A 71 -3.92 7.78 -11.78
CA THR A 71 -5.12 6.96 -11.95
C THR A 71 -4.79 5.52 -12.36
N ASN A 72 -3.61 5.29 -12.94
CA ASN A 72 -3.13 3.95 -13.34
C ASN A 72 -2.10 3.39 -12.35
N LEU A 73 -1.69 4.16 -11.36
CA LEU A 73 -0.80 3.72 -10.29
C LEU A 73 -1.58 3.38 -9.02
N VAL A 74 -1.07 2.41 -8.26
CA VAL A 74 -1.59 2.06 -6.94
C VAL A 74 -0.47 1.68 -5.98
N HIS A 75 -0.56 2.14 -4.73
CA HIS A 75 0.34 1.72 -3.67
C HIS A 75 -0.12 0.42 -3.03
N VAL A 76 0.81 -0.50 -2.84
CA VAL A 76 0.59 -1.80 -2.20
C VAL A 76 1.71 -2.06 -1.21
N HIS A 77 1.44 -2.85 -0.17
CA HIS A 77 2.52 -3.34 0.69
C HIS A 77 3.45 -4.25 -0.11
N ARG A 78 4.73 -4.30 0.26
CA ARG A 78 5.73 -5.15 -0.41
C ARG A 78 5.30 -6.61 -0.46
N ALA A 79 4.72 -7.14 0.61
CA ALA A 79 4.20 -8.51 0.67
C ALA A 79 3.01 -8.71 -0.30
N CYS A 80 2.12 -7.72 -0.39
CA CYS A 80 1.01 -7.70 -1.34
C CYS A 80 1.51 -7.57 -2.79
N HIS A 81 2.54 -6.77 -3.03
CA HIS A 81 3.16 -6.63 -4.35
C HIS A 81 3.79 -7.94 -4.82
N LEU A 82 4.42 -8.68 -3.91
CA LEU A 82 4.94 -10.01 -4.21
C LEU A 82 3.81 -10.92 -4.70
N HIS A 83 2.65 -10.94 -4.03
CA HIS A 83 1.49 -11.73 -4.48
C HIS A 83 1.04 -11.40 -5.90
N ILE A 84 1.12 -10.13 -6.33
CA ILE A 84 0.78 -9.75 -7.71
C ILE A 84 1.76 -10.36 -8.71
N HIS A 85 3.05 -10.46 -8.35
CA HIS A 85 4.09 -11.01 -9.22
C HIS A 85 4.27 -12.53 -9.11
N THR A 86 3.94 -13.14 -7.97
CA THR A 86 4.01 -14.60 -7.74
C THR A 86 2.68 -15.30 -8.03
N GLY A 87 1.58 -14.56 -8.13
CA GLY A 87 0.20 -15.05 -8.22
C GLY A 87 -0.28 -15.44 -9.61
N SER A 88 0.55 -16.03 -10.45
CA SER A 88 0.09 -16.96 -11.49
C SER A 88 -0.07 -18.39 -10.94
N ARG A 89 -0.70 -18.57 -9.76
CA ARG A 89 -1.34 -19.85 -9.35
C ARG A 89 -2.08 -19.76 -7.99
N SER A 90 -3.37 -20.12 -8.05
CA SER A 90 -4.31 -20.53 -6.98
C SER A 90 -4.68 -19.44 -5.95
N GLU A 91 -5.97 -19.16 -5.64
CA GLU A 91 -7.01 -20.13 -5.25
C GLU A 91 -8.39 -19.82 -5.87
N LYS A 92 -8.96 -20.84 -6.54
CA LYS A 92 -10.41 -21.01 -6.61
C LYS A 92 -10.87 -21.64 -5.28
N SER A 93 -11.61 -20.90 -4.48
CA SER A 93 -12.46 -21.35 -3.36
C SER A 93 -13.17 -20.09 -2.86
N LYS A 94 -14.50 -19.92 -2.74
CA LYS A 94 -15.72 -20.75 -2.61
C LYS A 94 -16.84 -20.00 -3.38
N ALA A 95 -18.00 -20.54 -3.77
CA ALA A 95 -18.78 -21.68 -3.32
C ALA A 95 -19.53 -22.30 -4.52
#